data_AF-B9NXV3-F1
#
_entry.id   AF-B9NXV3-F1
#
_cell.length_a   1.000
_cell.length_b   1.000
_cell.length_c   1.000
_cell.angle_alpha   90.00
_cell.angle_beta   90.00
_cell.angle_gamma   90.00
#
_symmetry.space_group_name_H-M   'P 1'
#
loop_
_entity.id
_entity.type
_entity.pdbx_description
1 polymer ?
#
loop_
_entity_poly.entity_id
_entity_poly.type
_entity_poly.pdbx_seq_one_letter_code
_entity_poly.pdbx_strand_id
1 'polypeptide(L)'
;MTRVVTYQGQKAVAGLRWGSRADRPFWRAAPIAAHWSTRTAFLPDGENLIGTLSLLSLLAGSLPDQASRGTIFFAFEDASQDLYFAAVTVNGKPRLAEESLFEDRKAFLAYVNRECGSGGIDGIATTAELAELINTDIKIALIGDLAQAHIPVRVEGATRKRHTHRMLLGSVAAVGVAGCAVFAGLLWSKQPEPEPEVIPKVAVIIDRAVFEQSCLEAFREGWPRAPGWEITGEGCATPDMGDPALNGVLRTEALAYREYRLNKTYNGEIARRAAKAVHEGTQVTLHVEEQRLFATKVIHAPLIEVGQGGSLPPTKPSLADLRDEASAVFLGSLSLKISLPAGAEPRVRIELQGSFDEVLATARRMPVTAISRLSRKGETVTLDLTPEKPRFVPVSSIKKDL
;
A
#
# COMPACT_ATOMS: atom_id res chain seq x y z
N MET A 1 -20.75 5.20 6.56
CA MET A 1 -22.24 5.12 6.63
C MET A 1 -22.75 5.00 5.21
N THR A 2 -23.63 4.05 4.89
CA THR A 2 -24.18 3.88 3.54
C THR A 2 -25.59 4.49 3.43
N ARG A 3 -25.89 5.17 2.31
CA ARG A 3 -27.19 5.81 2.04
C ARG A 3 -27.69 5.41 0.65
N VAL A 4 -28.97 5.09 0.54
CA VAL A 4 -29.65 4.88 -0.77
C VAL A 4 -30.23 6.20 -1.24
N VAL A 5 -29.93 6.57 -2.48
CA VAL A 5 -30.33 7.81 -3.13
C VAL A 5 -30.89 7.51 -4.52
N THR A 6 -31.50 8.52 -5.15
CA THR A 6 -31.94 8.42 -6.55
C THR A 6 -31.03 9.28 -7.43
N TYR A 7 -30.53 8.75 -8.53
CA TYR A 7 -29.78 9.52 -9.53
C TYR A 7 -30.33 9.20 -10.91
N GLN A 8 -30.79 10.23 -11.63
CA GLN A 8 -31.43 10.09 -12.96
C GLN A 8 -32.51 8.97 -12.99
N GLY A 9 -33.34 8.90 -11.95
CA GLY A 9 -34.41 7.91 -11.80
C GLY A 9 -33.96 6.51 -11.38
N GLN A 10 -32.67 6.27 -11.15
CA GLN A 10 -32.12 4.98 -10.72
C GLN A 10 -31.77 4.99 -9.23
N LYS A 11 -32.02 3.88 -8.53
CA LYS A 11 -31.59 3.71 -7.13
C LYS A 11 -30.08 3.45 -7.08
N ALA A 12 -29.39 4.25 -6.29
CA ALA A 12 -27.95 4.17 -6.09
C ALA A 12 -27.58 4.12 -4.60
N VAL A 13 -26.49 3.45 -4.26
CA VAL A 13 -25.88 3.45 -2.92
C VAL A 13 -24.65 4.35 -2.94
N ALA A 14 -24.55 5.21 -1.93
CA ALA A 14 -23.42 6.07 -1.66
C ALA A 14 -22.80 5.73 -0.29
N GLY A 15 -21.55 6.14 -0.07
CA GLY A 15 -20.85 5.90 1.19
C GLY A 15 -20.20 4.52 1.26
N LEU A 16 -19.82 3.97 0.11
CA LEU A 16 -19.13 2.68 0.03
C LEU A 16 -17.69 2.81 0.52
N ARG A 17 -17.21 1.77 1.20
CA ARG A 17 -15.79 1.65 1.61
C ARG A 17 -15.07 0.66 0.70
N TRP A 18 -14.16 1.17 -0.12
CA TRP A 18 -13.44 0.38 -1.11
C TRP A 18 -12.13 -0.17 -0.54
N GLY A 19 -11.92 -1.47 -0.70
CA GLY A 19 -10.70 -2.19 -0.36
C GLY A 19 -10.08 -2.87 -1.58
N SER A 20 -8.90 -3.47 -1.40
CA SER A 20 -8.28 -4.29 -2.43
C SER A 20 -9.00 -5.64 -2.52
N ARG A 21 -9.18 -6.16 -3.75
CA ARG A 21 -9.76 -7.50 -3.94
C ARG A 21 -8.89 -8.61 -3.33
N ALA A 22 -7.58 -8.36 -3.16
CA ALA A 22 -6.63 -9.31 -2.59
C ALA A 22 -6.77 -9.51 -1.08
N ASP A 23 -7.50 -8.64 -0.38
CA ASP A 23 -7.65 -8.67 1.09
C ASP A 23 -8.55 -9.81 1.60
N ARG A 24 -8.91 -10.79 0.76
CA ARG A 24 -9.79 -11.90 1.15
C ARG A 24 -9.22 -13.29 0.90
N PRO A 25 -9.32 -14.17 1.91
CA PRO A 25 -9.16 -15.59 1.71
C PRO A 25 -10.33 -16.18 0.91
N PHE A 26 -10.00 -17.02 -0.06
CA PHE A 26 -10.93 -17.63 -1.02
C PHE A 26 -11.99 -18.57 -0.40
N TRP A 27 -11.87 -18.90 0.90
CA TRP A 27 -12.70 -19.92 1.57
C TRP A 27 -13.91 -19.38 2.37
N ARG A 28 -14.19 -18.07 2.36
CA ARG A 28 -15.43 -17.53 2.94
C ARG A 28 -16.52 -17.41 1.87
N ALA A 29 -17.77 -17.75 2.23
CA ALA A 29 -18.94 -17.56 1.36
C ALA A 29 -18.93 -16.17 0.72
N ALA A 30 -19.27 -16.10 -0.58
CA ALA A 30 -19.22 -14.87 -1.37
C ALA A 30 -20.02 -13.76 -0.64
N PRO A 31 -19.34 -12.74 -0.09
CA PRO A 31 -20.01 -11.65 0.62
C PRO A 31 -20.87 -10.86 -0.35
N ILE A 32 -21.87 -10.17 0.20
CA ILE A 32 -22.55 -9.10 -0.54
C ILE A 32 -21.55 -7.96 -0.71
N ALA A 33 -21.32 -7.54 -1.95
CA ALA A 33 -20.28 -6.59 -2.31
C ALA A 33 -20.56 -5.87 -3.62
N ALA A 34 -20.00 -4.67 -3.79
CA ALA A 34 -19.86 -4.03 -5.09
C ALA A 34 -18.46 -4.28 -5.63
N HIS A 35 -18.35 -4.74 -6.88
CA HIS A 35 -17.07 -5.03 -7.55
C HIS A 35 -16.80 -4.02 -8.66
N TRP A 36 -15.67 -3.33 -8.58
CA TRP A 36 -15.22 -2.41 -9.62
C TRP A 36 -13.74 -2.66 -9.94
N SER A 37 -13.48 -3.33 -11.07
CA SER A 37 -12.13 -3.72 -11.47
C SER A 37 -11.44 -4.55 -10.37
N THR A 38 -10.31 -4.07 -9.83
CA THR A 38 -9.56 -4.69 -8.72
C THR A 38 -10.01 -4.21 -7.33
N ARG A 39 -11.03 -3.36 -7.25
CA ARG A 39 -11.57 -2.80 -6.00
C ARG A 39 -12.87 -3.50 -5.62
N THR A 40 -13.07 -3.67 -4.31
CA THR A 40 -14.29 -4.27 -3.78
C THR A 40 -14.76 -3.50 -2.55
N ALA A 41 -16.05 -3.17 -2.51
CA ALA A 41 -16.70 -2.60 -1.33
C ALA A 41 -17.61 -3.66 -0.68
N PHE A 42 -17.28 -4.07 0.55
CA PHE A 42 -18.01 -5.12 1.26
C PHE A 42 -19.18 -4.56 2.06
N LEU A 43 -20.31 -5.25 1.98
CA LEU A 43 -21.57 -4.86 2.60
C LEU A 43 -22.14 -6.05 3.40
N PRO A 44 -21.55 -6.40 4.55
CA PRO A 44 -21.89 -7.62 5.30
C PRO A 44 -23.39 -7.73 5.65
N ASP A 45 -24.08 -6.61 5.83
CA ASP A 45 -25.51 -6.53 6.16
C ASP A 45 -26.35 -5.90 5.02
N GLY A 46 -25.82 -5.92 3.78
CA GLY A 46 -26.41 -5.24 2.62
C GLY A 46 -27.41 -6.07 1.81
N GLU A 47 -28.12 -7.03 2.39
CA GLU A 47 -29.06 -7.91 1.64
C GLU A 47 -30.13 -7.13 0.89
N ASN A 48 -30.63 -6.05 1.48
CA ASN A 48 -31.59 -5.13 0.88
C ASN A 48 -30.98 -4.21 -0.19
N LEU A 49 -29.66 -4.19 -0.34
CA LEU A 49 -28.93 -3.37 -1.31
C LEU A 49 -28.57 -4.16 -2.57
N ILE A 50 -28.74 -5.48 -2.59
CA ILE A 50 -28.47 -6.32 -3.77
C ILE A 50 -29.25 -5.78 -4.97
N GLY A 51 -28.56 -5.57 -6.09
CA GLY A 51 -29.14 -5.00 -7.31
C GLY A 51 -29.06 -3.47 -7.40
N THR A 52 -28.77 -2.78 -6.30
CA THR A 52 -28.60 -1.32 -6.25
C THR A 52 -27.26 -0.93 -6.90
N LEU A 53 -27.24 0.20 -7.61
CA LEU A 53 -26.06 0.68 -8.32
C LEU A 53 -25.15 1.50 -7.40
N SER A 54 -23.84 1.58 -7.66
CA SER A 54 -22.95 2.50 -6.97
C SER A 54 -23.13 3.93 -7.51
N LEU A 55 -23.38 4.91 -6.63
CA LEU A 55 -23.48 6.31 -7.01
C LEU A 55 -22.19 6.78 -7.69
N LEU A 56 -21.01 6.49 -7.12
CA LEU A 56 -19.73 6.82 -7.72
C LEU A 56 -19.59 6.28 -9.15
N SER A 57 -20.06 5.06 -9.40
CA SER A 57 -20.00 4.47 -10.74
C SER A 57 -20.93 5.16 -11.75
N LEU A 58 -22.09 5.65 -11.30
CA LEU A 58 -23.00 6.43 -12.14
C LEU A 58 -22.42 7.80 -12.47
N LEU A 59 -21.86 8.49 -11.48
CA LEU A 59 -21.21 9.78 -11.67
C LEU A 59 -19.99 9.65 -12.60
N ALA A 60 -19.16 8.61 -12.43
CA ALA A 60 -18.02 8.35 -13.30
C ALA A 60 -18.44 8.05 -14.75
N GLY A 61 -19.54 7.31 -14.94
CA GLY A 61 -20.11 7.05 -16.27
C GLY A 61 -20.76 8.26 -16.93
N SER A 62 -20.92 9.35 -16.20
CA SER A 62 -21.44 10.63 -16.70
C SER A 62 -20.33 11.58 -17.15
N LEU A 63 -19.06 11.15 -17.09
CA LEU A 63 -17.91 11.92 -17.53
C LEU A 63 -17.48 11.52 -18.95
N PRO A 64 -16.95 12.46 -19.75
CA PRO A 64 -16.28 12.13 -21.01
C PRO A 64 -15.05 11.23 -20.78
N ASP A 65 -14.75 10.31 -21.71
CA ASP A 65 -13.62 9.36 -21.61
C ASP A 65 -12.24 10.00 -21.37
N GLN A 66 -12.05 11.26 -21.82
CA GLN A 66 -10.81 12.00 -21.59
C GLN A 66 -10.70 12.56 -20.17
N ALA A 67 -11.84 12.76 -19.50
CA ALA A 67 -11.94 13.27 -18.13
C ALA A 67 -11.95 12.15 -17.07
N SER A 68 -12.08 10.88 -17.48
CA SER A 68 -12.06 9.72 -16.58
C SER A 68 -10.65 9.13 -16.36
N ARG A 69 -9.64 9.68 -17.04
CA ARG A 69 -8.22 9.29 -16.90
C ARG A 69 -7.53 10.12 -15.83
N GLY A 70 -6.62 9.50 -15.08
CA GLY A 70 -5.92 10.14 -13.97
C GLY A 70 -6.72 10.08 -12.67
N THR A 71 -6.38 10.99 -11.76
CA THR A 71 -6.96 11.10 -10.43
C THR A 71 -8.07 12.15 -10.42
N ILE A 72 -9.31 11.70 -10.30
CA ILE A 72 -10.50 12.55 -10.40
C ILE A 72 -11.18 12.64 -9.04
N PHE A 73 -11.37 13.86 -8.57
CA PHE A 73 -12.16 14.16 -7.37
C PHE A 73 -13.60 14.48 -7.75
N PHE A 74 -14.54 13.67 -7.27
CA PHE A 74 -15.97 13.87 -7.45
C PHE A 74 -16.48 14.70 -6.27
N ALA A 75 -17.03 15.88 -6.57
CA ALA A 75 -17.74 16.74 -5.64
C ALA A 75 -19.17 16.89 -6.15
N PHE A 76 -20.12 16.19 -5.55
CA PHE A 76 -21.50 16.12 -6.02
C PHE A 76 -22.47 16.62 -4.95
N GLU A 77 -23.33 17.56 -5.35
CA GLU A 77 -24.42 18.08 -4.54
C GLU A 77 -25.74 17.86 -5.30
N ASP A 78 -26.74 17.31 -4.61
CA ASP A 78 -28.13 17.29 -5.08
C ASP A 78 -29.02 17.86 -3.97
N ALA A 79 -29.37 19.15 -4.12
CA ALA A 79 -30.19 19.88 -3.17
C ALA A 79 -31.60 19.30 -3.01
N SER A 80 -32.13 18.60 -4.03
CA SER A 80 -33.48 18.01 -3.97
C SER A 80 -33.56 16.83 -2.99
N GLN A 81 -32.42 16.20 -2.71
CA GLN A 81 -32.30 15.04 -1.82
C GLN A 81 -31.47 15.33 -0.57
N ASP A 82 -31.03 16.58 -0.38
CA ASP A 82 -30.08 16.96 0.68
C ASP A 82 -28.88 16.00 0.70
N LEU A 83 -28.25 15.86 -0.47
CA LEU A 83 -27.14 14.92 -0.71
C LEU A 83 -25.87 15.70 -1.01
N TYR A 84 -24.89 15.55 -0.12
CA TYR A 84 -23.53 16.07 -0.30
C TYR A 84 -22.56 14.90 -0.30
N PHE A 85 -21.98 14.62 -1.46
CA PHE A 85 -21.18 13.44 -1.71
C PHE A 85 -19.80 13.81 -2.26
N ALA A 86 -18.76 13.23 -1.68
CA ALA A 86 -17.40 13.37 -2.18
C ALA A 86 -16.72 12.01 -2.30
N ALA A 87 -16.01 11.79 -3.41
CA ALA A 87 -15.27 10.57 -3.64
C ALA A 87 -14.11 10.81 -4.60
N VAL A 88 -13.18 9.87 -4.68
CA VAL A 88 -12.02 9.96 -5.58
C VAL A 88 -11.91 8.68 -6.38
N THR A 89 -11.61 8.82 -7.68
CA THR A 89 -11.12 7.71 -8.50
C THR A 89 -9.69 7.95 -8.92
N VAL A 90 -8.90 6.89 -9.01
CA VAL A 90 -7.54 6.89 -9.54
C VAL A 90 -7.51 5.95 -10.75
N ASN A 91 -7.22 6.51 -11.92
CA ASN A 91 -7.18 5.80 -13.20
C ASN A 91 -8.43 4.95 -13.45
N GLY A 92 -9.60 5.55 -13.26
CA GLY A 92 -10.90 4.91 -13.47
C GLY A 92 -11.31 3.87 -12.41
N LYS A 93 -10.57 3.76 -11.30
CA LYS A 93 -10.88 2.84 -10.17
C LYS A 93 -11.16 3.66 -8.91
N PRO A 94 -12.09 3.24 -8.02
CA PRO A 94 -12.29 3.91 -6.73
C PRO A 94 -11.02 3.96 -5.88
N ARG A 95 -10.83 5.07 -5.15
CA ARG A 95 -9.80 5.22 -4.12
C ARG A 95 -10.00 4.18 -3.02
N LEU A 96 -8.91 3.64 -2.46
CA LEU A 96 -8.92 2.72 -1.31
C LEU A 96 -9.26 3.45 0.01
N ALA A 97 -10.48 3.97 0.09
CA ALA A 97 -10.99 4.71 1.22
C ALA A 97 -12.53 4.57 1.30
N GLU A 98 -13.10 5.14 2.35
CA GLU A 98 -14.54 5.37 2.42
C GLU A 98 -14.91 6.58 1.58
N GLU A 99 -15.98 6.46 0.79
CA GLU A 99 -16.65 7.59 0.15
C GLU A 99 -17.24 8.50 1.24
N SER A 100 -17.10 9.81 1.07
CA SER A 100 -17.53 10.78 2.07
C SER A 100 -18.95 11.26 1.80
N LEU A 101 -19.80 11.13 2.81
CA LEU A 101 -21.14 11.70 2.87
C LEU A 101 -21.16 12.75 3.97
N PHE A 102 -21.78 13.90 3.70
CA PHE A 102 -21.89 14.99 4.67
C PHE A 102 -23.35 15.25 5.00
N GLU A 103 -23.60 15.65 6.24
CA GLU A 103 -24.94 16.02 6.72
C GLU A 103 -25.32 17.44 6.26
N ASP A 104 -24.33 18.30 6.03
CA ASP A 104 -24.57 19.69 5.65
C ASP A 104 -23.59 20.19 4.58
N ARG A 105 -24.08 21.18 3.81
CA ARG A 105 -23.36 21.81 2.72
C ARG A 105 -22.05 22.48 3.16
N LYS A 106 -22.01 23.06 4.36
CA LYS A 106 -20.85 23.80 4.84
C LYS A 106 -19.68 22.85 5.12
N ALA A 107 -19.95 21.73 5.79
CA ALA A 107 -18.96 20.67 6.02
C ALA A 107 -18.45 20.09 4.70
N PHE A 108 -19.34 19.88 3.73
CA PHE A 108 -18.98 19.42 2.39
C PHE A 108 -18.07 20.41 1.65
N LEU A 109 -18.42 21.69 1.57
CA LEU A 109 -17.59 22.70 0.89
C LEU A 109 -16.22 22.89 1.56
N ALA A 110 -16.17 22.82 2.89
CA ALA A 110 -14.90 22.84 3.62
C ALA A 110 -14.01 21.64 3.27
N TYR A 111 -14.62 20.46 3.11
CA TYR A 111 -13.92 19.25 2.67
C TYR A 111 -13.41 19.39 1.23
N VAL A 112 -14.27 19.84 0.30
CA VAL A 112 -13.92 20.05 -1.11
C VAL A 112 -12.72 20.98 -1.25
N ASN A 113 -12.74 22.13 -0.58
CA ASN A 113 -11.63 23.10 -0.62
C ASN A 113 -10.31 22.51 -0.10
N ARG A 114 -10.37 21.71 0.98
CA ARG A 114 -9.19 21.06 1.54
C ARG A 114 -8.61 20.02 0.59
N GLU A 115 -9.43 19.16 0.00
CA GLU A 115 -8.96 18.15 -0.95
C GLU A 115 -8.37 18.80 -2.20
N CYS A 116 -9.00 19.87 -2.74
CA CYS A 116 -8.45 20.59 -3.90
C CYS A 116 -7.07 21.19 -3.62
N GLY A 117 -6.78 21.64 -2.39
CA GLY A 117 -5.47 22.16 -1.99
C GLY A 117 -4.43 21.10 -1.65
N SER A 118 -4.81 19.82 -1.57
CA SER A 118 -3.94 18.76 -1.05
C SER A 118 -2.93 18.20 -2.06
N GLY A 119 -3.09 18.51 -3.35
CA GLY A 119 -2.24 18.01 -4.43
C GLY A 119 -2.57 16.57 -4.87
N GLY A 120 -2.07 16.19 -6.07
CA GLY A 120 -2.26 14.84 -6.63
C GLY A 120 -3.62 14.56 -7.28
N ILE A 121 -4.48 15.58 -7.39
CA ILE A 121 -5.74 15.53 -8.16
C ILE A 121 -5.49 16.11 -9.55
N ASP A 122 -5.82 15.35 -10.59
CA ASP A 122 -5.66 15.77 -11.99
C ASP A 122 -6.91 16.52 -12.51
N GLY A 123 -8.08 16.27 -11.92
CA GLY A 123 -9.34 16.90 -12.31
C GLY A 123 -10.44 16.80 -11.27
N ILE A 124 -11.42 17.68 -11.36
CA ILE A 124 -12.61 17.71 -10.50
C ILE A 124 -13.85 17.44 -11.34
N ALA A 125 -14.66 16.48 -10.93
CA ALA A 125 -15.96 16.18 -11.50
C ALA A 125 -17.05 16.74 -10.59
N THR A 126 -17.86 17.67 -11.09
CA THR A 126 -18.85 18.36 -10.25
C THR A 126 -20.10 18.81 -11.00
N THR A 127 -21.11 19.30 -10.29
CA THR A 127 -22.33 19.90 -10.88
C THR A 127 -22.05 21.34 -11.31
N ALA A 128 -22.84 21.87 -12.24
CA ALA A 128 -22.66 23.25 -12.74
C ALA A 128 -22.71 24.28 -11.61
N GLU A 129 -23.63 24.12 -10.66
CA GLU A 129 -23.81 25.01 -9.51
C GLU A 129 -22.59 25.02 -8.58
N LEU A 130 -21.95 23.86 -8.37
CA LEU A 130 -20.73 23.78 -7.56
C LEU A 130 -19.51 24.28 -8.31
N ALA A 131 -19.43 24.07 -9.63
CA ALA A 131 -18.29 24.49 -10.44
C ALA A 131 -18.03 26.01 -10.33
N GLU A 132 -19.07 26.81 -10.23
CA GLU A 132 -18.97 28.27 -10.05
C GLU A 132 -18.43 28.68 -8.67
N LEU A 133 -18.57 27.81 -7.66
CA LEU A 133 -18.18 28.07 -6.28
C LEU A 133 -16.76 27.57 -5.96
N ILE A 134 -16.26 26.58 -6.72
CA ILE A 134 -14.94 26.01 -6.51
C ILE A 134 -13.91 26.91 -7.19
N ASN A 135 -13.19 27.71 -6.41
CA ASN A 135 -12.09 28.54 -6.90
C ASN A 135 -10.79 27.71 -6.99
N THR A 136 -10.49 27.15 -8.17
CA THR A 136 -9.33 26.28 -8.37
C THR A 136 -8.78 26.35 -9.79
N ASP A 137 -7.47 26.13 -9.92
CA ASP A 137 -6.77 25.98 -11.20
C ASP A 137 -6.85 24.54 -11.74
N ILE A 138 -7.43 23.60 -10.97
CA ILE A 138 -7.60 22.20 -11.38
C ILE A 138 -8.68 22.12 -12.47
N LYS A 139 -8.46 21.26 -13.48
CA LYS A 139 -9.41 21.08 -14.57
C LYS A 139 -10.77 20.58 -14.06
N ILE A 140 -11.83 21.33 -14.36
CA ILE A 140 -13.21 20.96 -14.01
C ILE A 140 -13.88 20.22 -15.17
N ALA A 141 -14.58 19.12 -14.86
CA ALA A 141 -15.48 18.40 -15.73
C ALA A 141 -16.90 18.41 -15.12
N LEU A 142 -17.90 18.71 -15.92
CA LEU A 142 -19.28 18.72 -15.47
C LEU A 142 -19.87 17.32 -15.54
N ILE A 143 -20.57 16.92 -14.47
CA ILE A 143 -21.34 15.67 -14.41
C ILE A 143 -22.62 15.88 -15.22
N GLY A 144 -22.73 15.14 -16.33
CA GLY A 144 -23.85 15.23 -17.26
C GLY A 144 -24.73 13.97 -17.28
N ASP A 145 -25.29 13.67 -18.44
CA ASP A 145 -26.05 12.45 -18.68
C ASP A 145 -25.15 11.23 -18.74
N LEU A 146 -25.68 10.07 -18.30
CA LEU A 146 -24.95 8.81 -18.35
C LEU A 146 -24.63 8.42 -19.81
N ALA A 147 -23.37 8.10 -20.09
CA ALA A 147 -22.98 7.62 -21.42
C ALA A 147 -23.71 6.30 -21.75
N GLN A 148 -24.25 6.18 -22.96
CA GLN A 148 -25.08 5.03 -23.38
C GLN A 148 -24.35 3.67 -23.29
N ALA A 149 -23.02 3.66 -23.39
CA ALA A 149 -22.21 2.44 -23.33
C ALA A 149 -21.72 2.08 -21.91
N HIS A 150 -22.00 2.92 -20.90
CA HIS A 150 -21.49 2.71 -19.56
C HIS A 150 -22.30 1.65 -18.80
N ILE A 151 -21.61 0.69 -18.19
CA ILE A 151 -22.22 -0.33 -17.34
C ILE A 151 -21.91 0.04 -15.88
N PRO A 152 -22.88 0.57 -15.11
CA PRO A 152 -22.65 0.97 -13.74
C PRO A 152 -22.40 -0.24 -12.84
N VAL A 153 -21.60 -0.03 -11.81
CA VAL A 153 -21.26 -1.06 -10.83
C VAL A 153 -22.49 -1.34 -9.96
N ARG A 154 -22.75 -2.61 -9.72
CA ARG A 154 -23.91 -3.09 -8.95
C ARG A 154 -23.45 -3.83 -7.71
N VAL A 155 -24.26 -3.76 -6.65
CA VAL A 155 -24.11 -4.62 -5.48
C VAL A 155 -24.58 -6.02 -5.83
N GLU A 156 -23.69 -6.99 -5.70
CA GLU A 156 -23.89 -8.40 -5.98
C GLU A 156 -23.71 -9.23 -4.71
N GLY A 157 -24.27 -10.44 -4.69
CA GLY A 157 -24.13 -11.35 -3.56
C GLY A 157 -25.24 -12.38 -3.53
N ALA A 158 -25.04 -13.43 -2.74
CA ALA A 158 -26.09 -14.40 -2.42
C ALA A 158 -26.74 -14.03 -1.09
N THR A 159 -28.07 -13.92 -1.06
CA THR A 159 -28.83 -13.81 0.19
C THR A 159 -28.55 -15.02 1.07
N ARG A 160 -28.35 -14.85 2.38
CA ARG A 160 -28.21 -15.98 3.32
C ARG A 160 -29.56 -16.68 3.55
N LYS A 161 -30.17 -17.23 2.51
CA LYS A 161 -31.20 -18.26 2.70
C LYS A 161 -30.48 -19.55 3.09
N ARG A 162 -30.37 -19.78 4.40
CA ARG A 162 -30.01 -21.09 4.97
C ARG A 162 -31.09 -22.10 4.58
N HIS A 163 -30.95 -22.72 3.42
CA HIS A 163 -31.50 -24.05 3.21
C HIS A 163 -30.47 -25.05 3.72
N THR A 164 -30.59 -25.38 5.01
CA THR A 164 -29.98 -26.59 5.57
C THR A 164 -30.67 -27.81 4.95
N HIS A 165 -30.25 -28.21 3.76
CA HIS A 165 -30.42 -29.57 3.29
C HIS A 165 -29.18 -30.37 3.69
N ARG A 166 -29.30 -31.07 4.82
CA ARG A 166 -28.49 -32.25 5.10
C ARG A 166 -28.71 -33.23 3.96
N MET A 167 -27.66 -33.54 3.19
CA MET A 167 -27.62 -34.75 2.38
C MET A 167 -26.25 -35.44 2.50
N LEU A 168 -26.33 -36.59 3.18
CA LEU A 168 -25.65 -37.85 2.86
C LEU A 168 -24.12 -37.86 2.84
N LEU A 169 -23.54 -38.06 4.04
CA LEU A 169 -22.37 -38.93 4.19
C LEU A 169 -22.77 -40.35 3.79
N GLY A 170 -22.34 -40.78 2.61
CA GLY A 170 -22.41 -42.15 2.14
C GLY A 170 -21.02 -42.70 1.85
N SER A 171 -20.52 -43.50 2.78
CA SER A 171 -19.78 -44.76 2.55
C SER A 171 -18.78 -44.84 1.39
N VAL A 172 -17.48 -44.76 1.70
CA VAL A 172 -16.42 -45.49 0.99
C VAL A 172 -15.50 -46.12 2.04
N ALA A 173 -15.83 -47.34 2.44
CA ALA A 173 -14.95 -48.22 3.18
C ALA A 173 -14.89 -49.56 2.43
N ALA A 174 -13.67 -50.08 2.30
CA ALA A 174 -13.31 -51.40 1.79
C ALA A 174 -13.41 -51.61 0.26
N VAL A 175 -12.35 -51.25 -0.48
CA VAL A 175 -11.54 -52.18 -1.31
C VAL A 175 -10.21 -51.48 -1.61
N GLY A 176 -9.13 -51.80 -0.89
CA GLY A 176 -7.84 -51.15 -1.18
C GLY A 176 -6.64 -51.63 -0.36
N VAL A 177 -6.70 -52.82 0.24
CA VAL A 177 -5.59 -53.32 1.09
C VAL A 177 -4.80 -54.47 0.44
N ALA A 178 -5.24 -55.01 -0.70
CA ALA A 178 -4.51 -56.09 -1.38
C ALA A 178 -3.53 -55.63 -2.48
N GLY A 179 -3.58 -54.36 -2.91
CA GLY A 179 -2.70 -53.82 -3.96
C GLY A 179 -1.37 -53.24 -3.46
N CYS A 180 -1.29 -52.83 -2.19
CA CYS A 180 -0.12 -52.13 -1.66
C CYS A 180 1.08 -53.03 -1.35
N ALA A 181 0.87 -54.34 -1.12
CA ALA A 181 1.97 -55.26 -0.80
C ALA A 181 2.78 -55.68 -2.06
N VAL A 182 2.12 -55.78 -3.22
CA VAL A 182 2.79 -56.17 -4.48
C VAL A 182 3.54 -54.98 -5.10
N PHE A 183 3.05 -53.75 -4.90
CA PHE A 183 3.73 -52.54 -5.39
C PHE A 183 4.98 -52.16 -4.56
N ALA A 184 4.98 -52.45 -3.25
CA ALA A 184 6.13 -52.20 -2.38
C ALA A 184 7.34 -53.10 -2.71
N GLY A 185 7.10 -54.35 -3.16
CA GLY A 185 8.18 -55.27 -3.54
C GLY A 185 8.90 -54.92 -4.85
N LEU A 186 8.19 -54.30 -5.80
CA LEU A 186 8.75 -53.90 -7.10
C LEU A 186 9.53 -52.59 -7.05
N LEU A 187 9.31 -51.74 -6.05
CA LEU A 187 10.00 -50.45 -5.88
C LEU A 187 11.35 -50.57 -5.16
N TRP A 188 11.60 -51.66 -4.43
CA TRP A 188 12.85 -51.82 -3.67
C TRP A 188 14.04 -52.28 -4.52
N SER A 189 13.82 -52.74 -5.76
CA SER A 189 14.88 -53.24 -6.65
C SER A 189 15.52 -52.17 -7.55
N LYS A 190 15.04 -50.93 -7.49
CA LYS A 190 15.66 -49.78 -8.16
C LYS A 190 16.19 -48.83 -7.09
N GLN A 191 17.40 -49.09 -6.57
CA GLN A 191 18.12 -48.03 -5.85
C GLN A 191 18.37 -46.89 -6.85
N PRO A 192 17.81 -45.69 -6.63
CA PRO A 192 18.26 -44.52 -7.36
C PRO A 192 19.70 -44.24 -6.91
N GLU A 193 20.55 -43.85 -7.87
CA GLU A 193 21.82 -43.18 -7.57
C GLU A 193 21.59 -42.06 -6.54
N PRO A 194 22.56 -41.76 -5.65
CA PRO A 194 22.37 -40.73 -4.64
C PRO A 194 21.94 -39.43 -5.31
N GLU A 195 20.65 -39.08 -5.14
CA GLU A 195 20.13 -37.80 -5.58
C GLU A 195 20.99 -36.71 -4.92
N PRO A 196 21.46 -35.71 -5.67
CA PRO A 196 22.21 -34.61 -5.09
C PRO A 196 21.39 -34.05 -3.94
N GLU A 197 22.02 -33.86 -2.77
CA GLU A 197 21.39 -33.34 -1.56
C GLU A 197 20.64 -32.04 -1.89
N VAL A 198 19.32 -32.15 -2.12
CA VAL A 198 18.46 -31.01 -2.43
C VAL A 198 18.28 -30.27 -1.11
N ILE A 199 19.13 -29.27 -0.86
CA ILE A 199 18.98 -28.41 0.30
C ILE A 199 17.62 -27.70 0.16
N PRO A 200 16.62 -28.03 1.00
CA PRO A 200 15.30 -27.43 0.87
C PRO A 200 15.44 -25.91 1.07
N LYS A 201 14.86 -25.12 0.17
CA LYS A 201 14.81 -23.67 0.28
C LYS A 201 13.42 -23.23 0.71
N VAL A 202 13.34 -22.29 1.64
CA VAL A 202 12.09 -21.67 2.08
C VAL A 202 11.99 -20.27 1.50
N ALA A 203 10.79 -19.90 1.08
CA ALA A 203 10.47 -18.53 0.70
C ALA A 203 10.37 -17.67 1.97
N VAL A 204 11.21 -16.64 2.08
CA VAL A 204 11.21 -15.68 3.18
C VAL A 204 11.06 -14.25 2.68
N ILE A 205 10.44 -13.41 3.48
CA ILE A 205 10.29 -11.96 3.27
C ILE A 205 10.68 -11.21 4.54
N ILE A 206 11.03 -9.93 4.44
CA ILE A 206 11.26 -9.09 5.62
C ILE A 206 9.90 -8.84 6.29
N ASP A 207 9.84 -9.01 7.60
CA ASP A 207 8.70 -8.52 8.39
C ASP A 207 8.68 -6.99 8.35
N ARG A 208 7.88 -6.46 7.43
CA ARG A 208 7.75 -5.03 7.20
C ARG A 208 7.23 -4.30 8.43
N ALA A 209 6.32 -4.89 9.21
CA ALA A 209 5.75 -4.22 10.37
C ALA A 209 6.81 -3.99 11.45
N VAL A 210 7.64 -5.01 11.69
CA VAL A 210 8.75 -4.92 12.64
C VAL A 210 9.82 -3.94 12.16
N PHE A 211 10.21 -4.00 10.88
CA PHE A 211 11.16 -3.05 10.28
C PHE A 211 10.68 -1.59 10.42
N GLU A 212 9.43 -1.30 10.06
CA GLU A 212 8.85 0.04 10.17
C GLU A 212 8.86 0.53 11.62
N GLN A 213 8.49 -0.32 12.57
CA GLN A 213 8.46 0.04 13.99
C GLN A 213 9.88 0.34 14.52
N SER A 214 10.84 -0.54 14.26
CA SER A 214 12.22 -0.34 14.71
C SER A 214 12.87 0.88 14.06
N CYS A 215 12.53 1.19 12.81
CA CYS A 215 12.97 2.43 12.15
C CYS A 215 12.45 3.68 12.89
N LEU A 216 11.16 3.72 13.22
CA LEU A 216 10.56 4.85 13.95
C LEU A 216 11.15 5.00 15.36
N GLU A 217 11.34 3.88 16.06
CA GLU A 217 11.95 3.86 17.38
C GLU A 217 13.37 4.44 17.36
N ALA A 218 14.20 4.05 16.38
CA ALA A 218 15.56 4.56 16.24
C ALA A 218 15.62 6.09 16.08
N PHE A 219 14.60 6.73 15.49
CA PHE A 219 14.52 8.19 15.35
C PHE A 219 13.83 8.92 16.50
N ARG A 220 13.02 8.21 17.31
CA ARG A 220 12.48 8.72 18.56
C ARG A 220 13.54 8.76 19.66
N GLU A 221 14.44 7.78 19.64
CA GLU A 221 15.63 7.82 20.47
C GLU A 221 16.51 9.02 20.08
N GLY A 222 17.02 9.73 21.09
CA GLY A 222 17.96 10.83 20.87
C GLY A 222 19.21 10.35 20.09
N TRP A 223 19.63 11.13 19.10
CA TRP A 223 20.91 10.93 18.42
C TRP A 223 21.90 11.98 18.92
N PRO A 224 23.08 11.55 19.41
CA PRO A 224 24.15 12.47 19.74
C PRO A 224 24.46 13.39 18.57
N ARG A 225 24.59 14.69 18.83
CA ARG A 225 24.91 15.69 17.79
C ARG A 225 26.23 16.37 18.12
N ALA A 226 27.16 16.29 17.19
CA ALA A 226 28.44 16.95 17.29
C ALA A 226 28.41 18.38 16.72
N PRO A 227 29.17 19.32 17.30
CA PRO A 227 29.25 20.69 16.78
C PRO A 227 29.88 20.72 15.39
N GLY A 228 29.45 21.69 14.57
CA GLY A 228 29.95 21.87 13.19
C GLY A 228 29.31 20.96 12.15
N TRP A 229 28.37 20.09 12.53
CA TRP A 229 27.67 19.18 11.61
C TRP A 229 26.19 19.52 11.44
N GLU A 230 25.76 19.55 10.18
CA GLU A 230 24.37 19.78 9.77
C GLU A 230 23.79 18.48 9.21
N ILE A 231 22.59 18.11 9.65
CA ILE A 231 21.88 16.96 9.10
C ILE A 231 21.44 17.29 7.68
N THR A 232 21.84 16.47 6.71
CA THR A 232 21.46 16.61 5.30
C THR A 232 20.53 15.50 4.83
N GLY A 233 20.46 14.41 5.59
CA GLY A 233 19.53 13.32 5.32
C GLY A 233 19.47 12.33 6.47
N GLU A 234 18.43 11.52 6.47
CA GLU A 234 18.24 10.42 7.41
C GLU A 234 17.36 9.35 6.77
N GLY A 235 17.42 8.12 7.26
CA GLY A 235 16.62 7.03 6.69
C GLY A 235 16.85 5.69 7.35
N CYS A 236 16.19 4.67 6.81
CA CYS A 236 16.39 3.28 7.22
C CYS A 236 16.57 2.41 5.98
N ALA A 237 17.48 1.45 6.08
CA ALA A 237 17.77 0.53 4.99
C ALA A 237 18.10 -0.86 5.53
N THR A 238 17.70 -1.89 4.78
CA THR A 238 18.28 -3.22 4.90
C THR A 238 19.37 -3.41 3.84
N PRO A 239 20.23 -4.44 3.94
CA PRO A 239 21.22 -4.76 2.90
C PRO A 239 20.61 -4.90 1.49
N ASP A 240 19.31 -5.14 1.43
CA ASP A 240 18.55 -5.47 0.23
C ASP A 240 17.92 -4.26 -0.45
N MET A 241 17.82 -3.14 0.27
CA MET A 241 17.20 -1.91 -0.20
C MET A 241 18.12 -1.13 -1.16
N GLY A 242 19.42 -1.44 -1.17
CA GLY A 242 20.38 -0.80 -2.07
C GLY A 242 20.40 0.72 -1.94
N ASP A 243 20.28 1.27 -0.71
CA ASP A 243 20.25 2.71 -0.49
C ASP A 243 21.60 3.34 -0.90
N PRO A 244 21.62 4.24 -1.91
CA PRO A 244 22.86 4.84 -2.39
C PRO A 244 23.65 5.58 -1.32
N ALA A 245 22.98 6.10 -0.28
CA ALA A 245 23.62 6.79 0.83
C ALA A 245 24.46 5.85 1.70
N LEU A 246 24.20 4.54 1.64
CA LEU A 246 24.84 3.53 2.48
C LEU A 246 25.70 2.52 1.70
N ASN A 247 25.98 2.81 0.41
CA ASN A 247 26.91 2.02 -0.39
C ASN A 247 28.28 1.95 0.31
N GLY A 248 28.70 0.74 0.69
CA GLY A 248 29.97 0.49 1.41
C GLY A 248 29.86 0.51 2.95
N VAL A 249 28.73 0.93 3.50
CA VAL A 249 28.44 0.96 4.94
C VAL A 249 27.53 -0.19 5.37
N LEU A 250 26.49 -0.51 4.57
CA LEU A 250 25.64 -1.68 4.79
C LEU A 250 26.43 -2.96 4.57
N ARG A 251 26.52 -3.83 5.58
CA ARG A 251 27.23 -5.11 5.50
C ARG A 251 26.29 -6.30 5.63
N THR A 252 25.58 -6.42 6.75
CA THR A 252 24.76 -7.62 7.04
C THR A 252 23.46 -7.33 7.78
N GLU A 253 23.33 -6.17 8.43
CA GLU A 253 22.20 -5.85 9.30
C GLU A 253 21.37 -4.70 8.73
N ALA A 254 20.12 -4.59 9.18
CA ALA A 254 19.29 -3.43 8.91
C ALA A 254 19.75 -2.24 9.78
N LEU A 255 19.81 -1.06 9.18
CA LEU A 255 20.35 0.14 9.82
C LEU A 255 19.39 1.32 9.69
N ALA A 256 19.25 2.08 10.77
CA ALA A 256 18.83 3.48 10.71
C ALA A 256 20.08 4.36 10.58
N TYR A 257 19.99 5.45 9.81
CA TYR A 257 21.13 6.32 9.54
C TYR A 257 20.78 7.80 9.58
N ARG A 258 21.79 8.61 9.89
CA ARG A 258 21.82 10.06 9.68
C ARG A 258 23.07 10.45 8.89
N GLU A 259 22.84 11.22 7.84
CA GLU A 259 23.87 11.84 7.03
C GLU A 259 24.08 13.28 7.50
N TYR A 260 25.35 13.63 7.71
CA TYR A 260 25.76 14.95 8.11
C TYR A 260 26.76 15.54 7.10
N ARG A 261 26.65 16.85 6.91
CA ARG A 261 27.61 17.65 6.16
C ARG A 261 28.32 18.61 7.10
N LEU A 262 29.63 18.76 6.89
CA LEU A 262 30.44 19.71 7.64
C LEU A 262 30.03 21.15 7.27
N ASN A 263 29.79 21.99 8.28
CA ASN A 263 29.57 23.41 8.06
C ASN A 263 30.90 24.07 7.65
N LYS A 264 30.86 24.84 6.56
CA LYS A 264 32.04 25.50 5.96
C LYS A 264 32.75 26.46 6.92
N THR A 265 32.09 26.96 7.96
CA THR A 265 32.67 27.88 8.95
C THR A 265 33.46 27.16 10.05
N TYR A 266 33.35 25.83 10.16
CA TYR A 266 34.03 25.04 11.18
C TYR A 266 35.34 24.43 10.68
N ASN A 267 36.32 24.33 11.58
CA ASN A 267 37.53 23.55 11.33
C ASN A 267 37.16 22.05 11.27
N GLY A 268 37.36 21.41 10.12
CA GLY A 268 36.98 20.02 9.88
C GLY A 268 37.71 19.01 10.77
N GLU A 269 38.95 19.27 11.18
CA GLU A 269 39.67 18.38 12.09
C GLU A 269 39.06 18.40 13.49
N ILE A 270 38.76 19.59 14.01
CA ILE A 270 38.10 19.77 15.31
C ILE A 270 36.71 19.13 15.27
N ALA A 271 35.94 19.38 14.22
CA ALA A 271 34.59 18.82 14.06
C ALA A 271 34.59 17.28 14.01
N ARG A 272 35.58 16.66 13.36
CA ARG A 272 35.72 15.19 13.33
C ARG A 272 36.10 14.60 14.67
N ARG A 273 37.03 15.22 15.41
CA ARG A 273 37.41 14.79 16.76
C ARG A 273 36.23 14.90 17.73
N ALA A 274 35.50 16.03 17.68
CA ALA A 274 34.30 16.23 18.47
C ALA A 274 33.22 15.18 18.14
N ALA A 275 33.04 14.85 16.86
CA ALA A 275 32.10 13.82 16.47
C ALA A 275 32.46 12.43 17.01
N LYS A 276 33.73 12.03 16.95
CA LYS A 276 34.19 10.78 17.56
C LYS A 276 33.95 10.76 19.07
N ALA A 277 34.30 11.83 19.77
CA ALA A 277 34.13 11.92 21.23
C ALA A 277 32.64 11.88 21.66
N VAL A 278 31.74 12.55 20.93
CA VAL A 278 30.31 12.58 21.26
C VAL A 278 29.62 11.23 21.02
N HIS A 279 30.13 10.41 20.11
CA HIS A 279 29.59 9.09 19.80
C HIS A 279 30.31 7.95 20.56
N GLU A 280 31.39 8.25 21.27
CA GLU A 280 32.12 7.29 22.08
C GLU A 280 31.22 6.74 23.20
N GLY A 281 31.15 5.42 23.33
CA GLY A 281 30.29 4.75 24.31
C GLY A 281 28.79 4.75 23.98
N THR A 282 28.40 5.22 22.80
CA THR A 282 27.00 5.16 22.33
C THR A 282 26.78 3.93 21.44
N GLN A 283 25.52 3.55 21.23
CA GLN A 283 25.14 2.47 20.28
C GLN A 283 25.21 2.91 18.81
N VAL A 284 25.78 4.09 18.54
CA VAL A 284 25.84 4.67 17.20
C VAL A 284 27.23 4.45 16.62
N THR A 285 27.29 3.77 15.49
CA THR A 285 28.53 3.59 14.72
C THR A 285 28.74 4.79 13.81
N LEU A 286 29.94 5.37 13.85
CA LEU A 286 30.31 6.55 13.09
C LEU A 286 31.21 6.19 11.91
N HIS A 287 30.81 6.59 10.71
CA HIS A 287 31.61 6.49 9.48
C HIS A 287 31.97 7.89 9.03
N VAL A 288 33.25 8.22 9.03
CA VAL A 288 33.74 9.58 8.81
C VAL A 288 34.48 9.67 7.49
N GLU A 289 34.01 10.54 6.61
CA GLU A 289 34.68 10.95 5.37
C GLU A 289 35.14 12.42 5.50
N GLU A 290 35.83 12.98 4.49
CA GLU A 290 36.43 14.32 4.59
C GLU A 290 35.39 15.43 4.84
N GLN A 291 34.26 15.41 4.12
CA GLN A 291 33.21 16.43 4.14
C GLN A 291 31.83 15.88 4.56
N ARG A 292 31.75 14.57 4.78
CA ARG A 292 30.51 13.84 5.09
C ARG A 292 30.75 12.94 6.29
N LEU A 293 29.70 12.75 7.06
CA LEU A 293 29.71 11.86 8.21
C LEU A 293 28.40 11.10 8.22
N PHE A 294 28.48 9.79 8.42
CA PHE A 294 27.33 8.92 8.60
C PHE A 294 27.33 8.37 10.01
N ALA A 295 26.20 8.51 10.68
CA ALA A 295 25.94 7.86 11.95
C ALA A 295 24.90 6.76 11.70
N THR A 296 25.16 5.54 12.16
CA THR A 296 24.27 4.38 11.95
C THR A 296 23.93 3.70 13.26
N LYS A 297 22.68 3.27 13.42
CA LYS A 297 22.21 2.38 14.49
C LYS A 297 21.66 1.10 13.88
N VAL A 298 21.93 -0.04 14.52
CA VAL A 298 21.32 -1.31 14.12
C VAL A 298 19.83 -1.29 14.49
N ILE A 299 18.98 -1.74 13.56
CA ILE A 299 17.54 -1.88 13.76
C ILE A 299 17.10 -3.30 13.45
N HIS A 300 15.97 -3.71 14.01
CA HIS A 300 15.45 -5.06 13.85
C HIS A 300 14.62 -5.18 12.56
N ALA A 301 14.89 -6.21 11.75
CA ALA A 301 14.20 -6.47 10.49
C ALA A 301 14.19 -7.99 10.19
N PRO A 302 13.41 -8.78 10.94
CA PRO A 302 13.49 -10.23 10.89
C PRO A 302 12.90 -10.75 9.58
N LEU A 303 13.38 -11.92 9.15
CA LEU A 303 12.81 -12.63 8.01
C LEU A 303 11.69 -13.56 8.50
N ILE A 304 10.55 -13.55 7.81
CA ILE A 304 9.41 -14.44 8.08
C ILE A 304 9.20 -15.40 6.90
N GLU A 305 8.82 -16.63 7.21
CA GLU A 305 8.49 -17.64 6.20
C GLU A 305 7.14 -17.33 5.55
N VAL A 306 7.11 -17.36 4.22
CA VAL A 306 5.87 -17.29 3.45
C VAL A 306 5.20 -18.66 3.52
N GLY A 307 4.25 -18.81 4.45
CA GLY A 307 3.64 -20.10 4.78
C GLY A 307 3.12 -20.88 3.56
N GLN A 308 3.42 -22.19 3.52
CA GLN A 308 3.02 -23.12 2.45
C GLN A 308 1.49 -23.24 2.20
N GLY A 309 0.65 -22.59 3.02
CA GLY A 309 -0.82 -22.57 2.88
C GLY A 309 -1.42 -21.21 2.49
N GLY A 310 -0.61 -20.16 2.39
CA GLY A 310 -1.05 -18.87 1.86
C GLY A 310 -0.75 -18.82 0.37
N SER A 311 -1.76 -18.95 -0.48
CA SER A 311 -1.59 -18.60 -1.88
C SER A 311 -1.03 -17.17 -1.94
N LEU A 312 0.21 -17.02 -2.41
CA LEU A 312 0.70 -15.74 -2.92
C LEU A 312 -0.45 -15.17 -3.78
N PRO A 313 -0.89 -13.91 -3.59
CA PRO A 313 -1.97 -13.36 -4.38
C PRO A 313 -1.69 -13.67 -5.86
N PRO A 314 -2.68 -14.20 -6.60
CA PRO A 314 -2.46 -14.92 -7.87
C PRO A 314 -1.81 -14.08 -8.98
N THR A 315 -1.58 -12.80 -8.73
CA THR A 315 -0.92 -11.84 -9.62
C THR A 315 -0.01 -10.96 -8.78
N LYS A 316 1.31 -11.02 -9.03
CA LYS A 316 2.22 -9.96 -8.60
C LYS A 316 1.69 -8.64 -9.17
N PRO A 317 1.42 -7.61 -8.36
CA PRO A 317 0.92 -6.34 -8.87
C PRO A 317 1.93 -5.80 -9.89
N SER A 318 1.43 -5.37 -11.05
CA SER A 318 2.30 -4.66 -12.01
C SER A 318 2.78 -3.35 -11.39
N LEU A 319 3.83 -2.74 -11.94
CA LEU A 319 4.23 -1.41 -11.47
C LEU A 319 3.16 -0.35 -11.66
N ALA A 320 2.35 -0.48 -12.71
CA ALA A 320 1.22 0.41 -12.94
C ALA A 320 0.18 0.24 -11.83
N ASP A 321 -0.15 -1.00 -11.45
CA ASP A 321 -1.08 -1.28 -10.36
C ASP A 321 -0.54 -0.75 -9.02
N LEU A 322 0.76 -0.93 -8.76
CA LEU A 322 1.41 -0.41 -7.56
C LEU A 322 1.38 1.13 -7.52
N ARG A 323 1.60 1.79 -8.67
CA ARG A 323 1.53 3.25 -8.79
C ARG A 323 0.11 3.74 -8.55
N ASP A 324 -0.88 3.10 -9.15
CA ASP A 324 -2.30 3.42 -8.98
C ASP A 324 -2.72 3.26 -7.51
N GLU A 325 -2.26 2.20 -6.87
CA GLU A 325 -2.53 1.94 -5.46
C GLU A 325 -1.84 2.94 -4.54
N ALA A 326 -0.57 3.27 -4.80
CA ALA A 326 0.14 4.33 -4.09
C ALA A 326 -0.56 5.68 -4.24
N SER A 327 -1.02 6.01 -5.45
CA SER A 327 -1.75 7.24 -5.72
C SER A 327 -3.07 7.27 -4.97
N ALA A 328 -3.79 6.16 -4.90
CA ALA A 328 -5.03 6.08 -4.13
C ALA A 328 -4.81 6.20 -2.61
N VAL A 329 -3.74 5.62 -2.08
CA VAL A 329 -3.47 5.57 -0.64
C VAL A 329 -2.92 6.90 -0.13
N PHE A 330 -1.99 7.52 -0.87
CA PHE A 330 -1.31 8.76 -0.47
C PHE A 330 -2.03 10.04 -0.92
N LEU A 331 -3.14 9.91 -1.65
CA LEU A 331 -3.95 11.07 -2.04
C LEU A 331 -4.35 11.89 -0.80
N GLY A 332 -4.24 13.22 -0.91
CA GLY A 332 -4.52 14.12 0.21
C GLY A 332 -3.28 14.52 1.01
N SER A 333 -2.12 13.91 0.76
CA SER A 333 -0.87 14.28 1.41
C SER A 333 -0.25 15.53 0.77
N LEU A 334 0.12 16.50 1.59
CA LEU A 334 0.77 17.73 1.13
C LEU A 334 2.03 17.44 0.31
N SER A 335 2.16 18.12 -0.83
CA SER A 335 3.32 18.03 -1.73
C SER A 335 3.59 16.61 -2.26
N LEU A 336 2.54 15.81 -2.45
CA LEU A 336 2.63 14.46 -3.00
C LEU A 336 3.16 14.46 -4.45
N LYS A 337 4.24 13.71 -4.67
CA LYS A 337 4.73 13.38 -6.02
C LYS A 337 4.98 11.89 -6.12
N ILE A 338 4.29 11.27 -7.08
CA ILE A 338 4.42 9.85 -7.38
C ILE A 338 5.06 9.69 -8.74
N SER A 339 6.18 8.97 -8.80
CA SER A 339 6.93 8.76 -10.05
C SER A 339 7.43 7.33 -10.19
N LEU A 340 7.70 6.94 -11.43
CA LEU A 340 8.39 5.70 -11.77
C LEU A 340 9.82 6.10 -12.18
N PRO A 341 10.79 6.11 -11.24
CA PRO A 341 12.16 6.50 -11.57
C PRO A 341 12.75 5.56 -12.62
N ALA A 342 13.49 6.11 -13.58
CA ALA A 342 14.26 5.32 -14.53
C ALA A 342 15.37 4.56 -13.80
N GLY A 343 15.51 3.25 -14.05
CA GLY A 343 16.52 2.41 -13.41
C GLY A 343 16.32 0.93 -13.69
N ALA A 344 17.29 0.12 -13.27
CA ALA A 344 17.27 -1.33 -13.45
C ALA A 344 16.19 -2.03 -12.61
N GLU A 345 15.78 -1.44 -11.49
CA GLU A 345 14.76 -2.02 -10.62
C GLU A 345 13.41 -1.30 -10.74
N PRO A 346 12.32 -2.06 -10.99
CA PRO A 346 10.98 -1.51 -11.08
C PRO A 346 10.49 -1.07 -9.68
N ARG A 347 10.32 0.23 -9.46
CA ARG A 347 9.83 0.82 -8.20
C ARG A 347 8.89 2.00 -8.42
N VAL A 348 8.05 2.28 -7.42
CA VAL A 348 7.21 3.47 -7.32
C VAL A 348 7.80 4.38 -6.24
N ARG A 349 8.19 5.59 -6.63
CA ARG A 349 8.70 6.60 -5.70
C ARG A 349 7.57 7.52 -5.26
N ILE A 350 7.46 7.71 -3.96
CA ILE A 350 6.53 8.62 -3.30
C ILE A 350 7.38 9.66 -2.56
N GLU A 351 7.24 10.92 -2.96
CA GLU A 351 7.85 12.07 -2.28
C GLU A 351 6.72 12.89 -1.66
N LEU A 352 6.79 13.19 -0.36
CA LEU A 352 5.82 14.05 0.31
C LEU A 352 6.47 14.81 1.48
N GLN A 353 5.85 15.92 1.91
CA GLN A 353 6.28 16.64 3.10
C GLN A 353 5.71 15.97 4.36
N GLY A 354 6.54 15.81 5.40
CA GLY A 354 6.07 15.31 6.70
C GLY A 354 7.09 14.48 7.47
N SER A 355 6.57 13.65 8.37
CA SER A 355 7.36 12.76 9.24
C SER A 355 7.37 11.31 8.72
N PHE A 356 8.35 10.51 9.18
CA PHE A 356 8.34 9.07 8.90
C PHE A 356 7.09 8.38 9.47
N ASP A 357 6.60 8.82 10.64
CA ASP A 357 5.41 8.26 11.27
C ASP A 357 4.18 8.36 10.35
N GLU A 358 3.92 9.55 9.78
CA GLU A 358 2.78 9.78 8.88
C GLU A 358 2.89 8.98 7.58
N VAL A 359 4.09 8.94 6.99
CA VAL A 359 4.34 8.23 5.73
C VAL A 359 4.17 6.74 5.91
N LEU A 360 4.77 6.16 6.94
CA LEU A 360 4.68 4.71 7.20
C LEU A 360 3.27 4.30 7.63
N ALA A 361 2.59 5.11 8.45
CA ALA A 361 1.18 4.84 8.81
C ALA A 361 0.28 4.81 7.58
N THR A 362 0.54 5.66 6.59
CA THR A 362 -0.18 5.68 5.31
C THR A 362 0.20 4.47 4.44
N ALA A 363 1.50 4.17 4.33
CA ALA A 363 2.03 3.06 3.55
C ALA A 363 1.50 1.69 4.02
N ARG A 364 1.20 1.51 5.31
CA ARG A 364 0.64 0.26 5.87
C ARG A 364 -0.68 -0.17 5.23
N ARG A 365 -1.39 0.76 4.58
CA ARG A 365 -2.63 0.47 3.83
C ARG A 365 -2.36 -0.24 2.48
N MET A 366 -1.10 -0.47 2.13
CA MET A 366 -0.66 -1.21 0.94
C MET A 366 0.00 -2.53 1.35
N PRO A 367 -0.77 -3.62 1.53
CA PRO A 367 -0.29 -4.86 2.16
C PRO A 367 0.62 -5.74 1.29
N VAL A 368 0.82 -5.43 -0.01
CA VAL A 368 1.60 -6.28 -0.95
C VAL A 368 2.81 -5.52 -1.53
N THR A 369 3.50 -4.77 -0.68
CA THR A 369 4.62 -3.93 -1.11
C THR A 369 5.79 -4.04 -0.14
N ALA A 370 6.98 -4.24 -0.70
CA ALA A 370 8.23 -4.08 0.04
C ALA A 370 8.69 -2.63 -0.03
N ILE A 371 9.29 -2.14 1.05
CA ILE A 371 9.99 -0.85 1.07
C ILE A 371 11.37 -1.09 0.48
N SER A 372 11.69 -0.43 -0.63
CA SER A 372 13.03 -0.44 -1.22
C SER A 372 13.85 0.77 -0.82
N ARG A 373 13.22 1.84 -0.31
CA ARG A 373 13.91 2.98 0.28
C ARG A 373 13.00 3.74 1.22
N LEU A 374 13.54 4.16 2.36
CA LEU A 374 12.92 5.14 3.23
C LEU A 374 13.97 6.17 3.66
N SER A 375 13.82 7.40 3.21
CA SER A 375 14.74 8.49 3.56
C SER A 375 14.03 9.83 3.68
N ARG A 376 14.57 10.76 4.45
CA ARG A 376 14.11 12.13 4.61
C ARG A 376 15.26 13.09 4.35
N LYS A 377 15.00 14.14 3.56
CA LYS A 377 15.93 15.25 3.32
C LYS A 377 15.20 16.57 3.57
N GLY A 378 15.62 17.29 4.61
CA GLY A 378 14.84 18.42 5.12
C GLY A 378 13.46 17.95 5.57
N GLU A 379 12.41 18.55 5.02
CA GLU A 379 11.01 18.21 5.32
C GLU A 379 10.42 17.16 4.37
N THR A 380 11.15 16.77 3.32
CA THR A 380 10.65 15.83 2.32
C THR A 380 11.06 14.41 2.67
N VAL A 381 10.06 13.53 2.80
CA VAL A 381 10.23 12.09 2.93
C VAL A 381 10.10 11.44 1.55
N THR A 382 11.05 10.60 1.21
CA THR A 382 11.05 9.74 0.02
C THR A 382 10.86 8.29 0.45
N LEU A 383 9.79 7.68 -0.04
CA LEU A 383 9.46 6.27 0.11
C LEU A 383 9.48 5.62 -1.28
N ASP A 384 10.41 4.70 -1.53
CA ASP A 384 10.36 3.85 -2.72
C ASP A 384 9.71 2.51 -2.34
N LEU A 385 8.66 2.14 -3.08
CA LEU A 385 7.95 0.86 -2.94
C LEU A 385 8.21 -0.03 -4.15
N THR A 386 8.31 -1.33 -3.89
CA THR A 386 8.40 -2.37 -4.94
C THR A 386 7.38 -3.47 -4.68
N PRO A 387 6.94 -4.20 -5.72
CA PRO A 387 6.20 -5.44 -5.49
C PRO A 387 7.02 -6.35 -4.58
N GLU A 388 6.36 -6.94 -3.58
CA GLU A 388 7.04 -7.83 -2.66
C GLU A 388 7.59 -9.08 -3.39
N LYS A 389 8.86 -9.38 -3.17
CA LYS A 389 9.56 -10.51 -3.81
C LYS A 389 10.09 -11.45 -2.73
N PRO A 390 9.52 -12.66 -2.59
CA PRO A 390 10.07 -13.65 -1.67
C PRO A 390 11.47 -14.08 -2.10
N ARG A 391 12.31 -14.34 -1.11
CA ARG A 391 13.67 -14.86 -1.25
C ARG A 391 13.69 -16.32 -0.92
N PHE A 392 14.47 -17.11 -1.65
CA PHE A 392 14.60 -18.53 -1.38
C PHE A 392 15.91 -18.78 -0.64
N VAL A 393 15.83 -18.97 0.68
CA VAL A 393 16.99 -19.24 1.53
C VAL A 393 17.01 -20.72 1.94
N PRO A 394 18.19 -21.35 2.07
CA PRO A 394 18.29 -22.69 2.62
C PRO A 394 17.63 -22.79 4.01
N VAL A 395 16.88 -23.86 4.29
CA VAL A 395 16.31 -24.14 5.64
C VAL A 395 17.41 -24.13 6.71
N SER A 396 18.62 -24.58 6.36
CA SER A 396 19.78 -24.59 7.25
C SER A 396 20.25 -23.20 7.69
N SER A 397 19.93 -22.16 6.93
CA SER A 397 20.26 -20.76 7.24
C SER A 397 19.28 -20.13 8.24
N ILE A 398 18.01 -20.57 8.26
CA ILE A 398 16.97 -19.99 9.13
C ILE A 398 17.15 -20.44 10.60
N LYS A 399 17.68 -21.64 10.83
CA LYS A 399 17.89 -22.18 12.19
C LYS A 399 18.97 -21.45 13.02
N LYS A 400 19.70 -20.49 12.46
CA LYS A 400 20.69 -19.69 13.20
C LYS A 400 20.15 -18.37 13.75
N ASP A 401 19.02 -17.88 13.20
CA ASP A 401 18.49 -16.54 13.48
C ASP A 401 17.08 -16.56 14.11
N LEU A 402 16.60 -17.74 14.54
CA LEU A 402 15.35 -17.93 15.31
C LEU A 402 15.61 -18.08 16.81
#